data_AF-A0A9W8ABN2-F1
#
_entry.id   AF-A0A9W8ABN2-F1
#
_cell.length_a   1.000
_cell.length_b   1.000
_cell.length_c   1.000
_cell.angle_alpha   90.00
_cell.angle_beta   90.00
_cell.angle_gamma   90.00
#
_symmetry.space_group_name_H-M   'P 1'
#
loop_
_entity.id
_entity.type
_entity.pdbx_description
1 polymer ?
#
loop_
_entity_poly.entity_id
_entity_poly.type
_entity_poly.pdbx_seq_one_letter_code
_entity_poly.pdbx_strand_id
1 'polypeptide(L)'
;MITRNSLKITSDPKQRRRASDAIALDTNVNTPIASNISKIGFTKDDTDTSLNSAIRRESLAPKTISVTKEDDQDNDSNSDIISARKEIENLTQYLNNLSFKLDSKVPIKSSLKYNNTKSQRSKNNDMTVCRKLYQPWDNNEVPKINDLRLLLKGPLSMRIPIRKRVYDTLLENMDRELVNQDYISLEESEDFCPQLSIHIENALMIQAVEEGTEAMCQTYIDAFLYAIFGTAKNHAFYPLRFDRNKNDLSMTLPGMRPDFVCWYNHLLVFKGEEKKKGDVRIIAKELVDKMAPDVLSPVGLKTQVKSADRNHTRPLRPPYLLAYSSAGTRVLFVAIDHNNKLVECSNVLDISRLHDRFLMVRYLVNTVRAVSTIVKYVSEP
;
A
#
# COMPACT_ATOMS: atom_id res chain seq x y z
N MET A 1 59.93 22.03 -29.21
CA MET A 1 61.33 21.87 -28.76
C MET A 1 61.38 22.32 -27.30
N ILE A 2 61.71 21.41 -26.37
CA ILE A 2 62.20 21.59 -24.98
C ILE A 2 61.20 22.27 -23.98
N THR A 3 60.42 21.59 -23.11
CA THR A 3 60.62 20.76 -21.88
C THR A 3 61.02 21.46 -20.55
N ARG A 4 60.18 21.17 -19.51
CA ARG A 4 60.46 20.89 -18.06
C ARG A 4 60.75 22.10 -17.13
N ASN A 5 60.38 22.16 -15.84
CA ASN A 5 59.98 21.22 -14.77
C ASN A 5 59.15 22.00 -13.70
N SER A 6 58.06 21.49 -13.10
CA SER A 6 57.94 20.53 -11.96
C SER A 6 58.31 21.09 -10.57
N LEU A 7 57.33 21.19 -9.64
CA LEU A 7 57.50 20.88 -8.21
C LEU A 7 56.14 20.70 -7.50
N LYS A 8 55.96 19.51 -6.92
CA LYS A 8 54.90 19.09 -5.98
C LYS A 8 55.36 19.34 -4.54
N ILE A 9 54.46 19.74 -3.66
CA ILE A 9 54.61 19.55 -2.20
C ILE A 9 53.32 18.94 -1.65
N THR A 10 53.47 17.79 -1.01
CA THR A 10 52.45 17.07 -0.23
C THR A 10 52.78 17.23 1.25
N SER A 11 51.79 17.47 2.11
CA SER A 11 51.94 17.25 3.56
C SER A 11 50.62 16.80 4.20
N ASP A 12 50.67 15.56 4.68
CA ASP A 12 49.74 14.87 5.58
C ASP A 12 49.66 15.53 6.97
N PRO A 13 48.51 15.49 7.66
CA PRO A 13 48.56 15.44 9.11
C PRO A 13 47.53 14.46 9.73
N LYS A 14 47.97 13.24 10.04
CA LYS A 14 47.58 12.55 11.29
C LYS A 14 48.59 12.89 12.38
N GLN A 15 48.13 13.58 13.42
CA GLN A 15 48.57 13.58 14.82
C GLN A 15 48.53 15.01 15.39
N ARG A 16 47.56 15.29 16.27
CA ARG A 16 47.83 15.87 17.59
C ARG A 16 46.62 15.73 18.50
N ARG A 17 46.93 15.30 19.71
CA ARG A 17 46.05 14.99 20.84
C ARG A 17 45.68 16.27 21.60
N ARG A 18 44.48 16.22 22.18
CA ARG A 18 44.04 16.62 23.53
C ARG A 18 44.71 17.79 24.26
N ALA A 19 43.81 18.56 24.88
CA ALA A 19 43.85 19.23 26.18
C ALA A 19 44.38 20.67 26.23
N SER A 20 43.47 21.59 26.59
CA SER A 20 43.66 22.56 27.69
C SER A 20 42.39 23.39 27.92
N ASP A 21 41.73 23.03 29.03
CA ASP A 21 40.98 23.80 30.04
C ASP A 21 40.56 25.27 29.83
N ALA A 22 39.28 25.49 30.20
CA ALA A 22 38.68 26.52 31.06
C ALA A 22 39.26 27.95 31.14
N ILE A 23 38.36 28.94 31.04
CA ILE A 23 38.13 30.03 32.03
C ILE A 23 36.77 30.70 31.73
N ALA A 24 36.06 31.05 32.80
CA ALA A 24 34.71 31.60 32.90
C ALA A 24 34.67 33.15 32.88
N LEU A 25 33.44 33.68 32.77
CA LEU A 25 32.85 34.97 33.26
C LEU A 25 31.94 35.55 32.16
N ASP A 26 30.62 35.41 32.22
CA ASP A 26 29.63 36.08 33.10
C ASP A 26 29.39 37.54 32.70
N THR A 27 28.19 37.84 32.18
CA THR A 27 27.34 38.98 32.62
C THR A 27 25.97 38.96 31.92
N ASN A 28 24.95 38.86 32.77
CA ASN A 28 23.55 39.28 32.61
C ASN A 28 23.32 40.57 31.80
N VAL A 29 22.27 40.60 30.97
CA VAL A 29 21.28 41.70 30.96
C VAL A 29 19.88 41.14 30.67
N ASN A 30 19.01 41.24 31.68
CA ASN A 30 17.55 41.09 31.61
C ASN A 30 16.92 42.40 31.09
N THR A 31 15.90 42.30 30.24
CA THR A 31 14.75 43.23 30.31
C THR A 31 13.47 42.53 29.86
N PRO A 32 12.35 42.62 30.63
CA PRO A 32 11.08 41.99 30.30
C PRO A 32 10.07 43.00 29.73
N ILE A 33 9.19 42.56 28.83
CA ILE A 33 7.96 43.29 28.45
C ILE A 33 6.82 42.28 28.29
N ALA A 34 5.79 42.38 29.14
CA ALA A 34 4.39 42.52 28.76
C ALA A 34 3.45 42.11 29.92
N SER A 35 2.80 43.11 30.51
CA SER A 35 1.66 42.98 31.40
C SER A 35 0.36 43.27 30.63
N ASN A 36 -0.48 42.24 30.50
CA ASN A 36 -1.91 42.17 30.79
C ASN A 36 -2.86 43.41 30.75
N ILE A 37 -3.99 43.15 30.06
CA ILE A 37 -5.42 43.45 30.39
C ILE A 37 -6.03 44.80 29.98
N SER A 38 -7.03 44.70 29.10
CA SER A 38 -8.32 45.42 29.18
C SER A 38 -9.43 44.54 28.59
N LYS A 39 -10.35 44.04 29.43
CA LYS A 39 -11.77 44.46 29.54
C LYS A 39 -12.60 44.27 28.27
N ILE A 40 -13.62 43.40 28.34
CA ILE A 40 -15.03 43.65 27.98
C ILE A 40 -15.88 42.72 28.84
N GLY A 41 -16.95 43.29 29.41
CA GLY A 41 -17.79 42.69 30.45
C GLY A 41 -19.12 42.11 29.97
N PHE A 42 -19.79 41.54 30.97
CA PHE A 42 -21.07 40.85 31.08
C PHE A 42 -22.34 41.62 30.68
N THR A 43 -23.36 40.85 30.27
CA THR A 43 -24.76 40.78 30.79
C THR A 43 -25.30 39.38 30.38
N LYS A 44 -25.77 38.40 31.19
CA LYS A 44 -26.78 38.32 32.29
C LYS A 44 -28.15 38.89 31.86
N ASP A 45 -29.31 38.24 31.95
CA ASP A 45 -29.89 37.19 32.81
C ASP A 45 -31.11 36.56 32.04
N ASP A 46 -31.43 35.26 32.22
CA ASP A 46 -32.59 34.67 32.98
C ASP A 46 -33.98 34.94 32.36
N THR A 47 -35.04 34.12 32.39
CA THR A 47 -35.41 32.82 33.02
C THR A 47 -36.79 32.37 32.48
N ASP A 48 -37.07 31.06 32.56
CA ASP A 48 -38.36 30.39 32.88
C ASP A 48 -39.63 30.61 32.01
N THR A 49 -40.56 29.67 31.78
CA THR A 49 -40.98 28.46 32.53
C THR A 49 -41.91 27.55 31.67
N SER A 50 -41.87 26.23 31.95
CA SER A 50 -42.96 25.21 31.98
C SER A 50 -43.77 24.81 30.72
N LEU A 51 -43.89 23.51 30.39
CA LEU A 51 -44.88 22.55 30.96
C LEU A 51 -44.78 21.12 30.35
N ASN A 52 -44.63 20.11 31.24
CA ASN A 52 -45.10 18.71 31.27
C ASN A 52 -45.30 17.82 30.01
N SER A 53 -44.63 16.64 30.02
CA SER A 53 -45.20 15.27 30.23
C SER A 53 -44.14 14.17 29.94
N ALA A 54 -43.63 13.44 30.94
CA ALA A 54 -43.96 12.06 31.36
C ALA A 54 -43.58 10.98 30.29
N ILE A 55 -42.81 9.90 30.51
CA ILE A 55 -42.90 8.80 31.52
C ILE A 55 -41.61 7.94 31.53
N ARG A 56 -41.17 7.56 32.75
CA ARG A 56 -40.39 6.38 33.24
C ARG A 56 -39.40 5.61 32.33
N ARG A 57 -38.19 5.39 32.87
CA ARG A 57 -37.68 4.04 33.26
C ARG A 57 -36.53 4.15 34.27
N GLU A 58 -36.63 3.34 35.31
CA GLU A 58 -35.77 3.29 36.50
C GLU A 58 -34.41 2.64 36.23
N SER A 59 -33.38 3.19 36.86
CA SER A 59 -32.04 2.62 37.00
C SER A 59 -31.93 1.85 38.31
N LEU A 60 -31.32 0.67 38.30
CA LEU A 60 -30.77 0.06 39.51
C LEU A 60 -29.37 -0.51 39.23
N ALA A 61 -28.43 -0.03 40.06
CA ALA A 61 -27.05 -0.47 40.17
C ALA A 61 -26.95 -1.74 41.07
N PRO A 62 -25.77 -2.37 41.19
CA PRO A 62 -25.60 -3.82 41.30
C PRO A 62 -25.72 -4.37 42.73
N LYS A 63 -26.23 -5.60 42.84
CA LYS A 63 -26.11 -6.43 44.06
C LYS A 63 -25.10 -7.55 43.83
N THR A 64 -24.16 -7.61 44.77
CA THR A 64 -23.19 -8.66 45.04
C THR A 64 -23.87 -10.03 45.16
N ILE A 65 -23.35 -11.05 44.48
CA ILE A 65 -23.77 -12.45 44.67
C ILE A 65 -22.57 -13.25 45.19
N SER A 66 -22.81 -13.87 46.34
CA SER A 66 -21.95 -14.82 47.04
C SER A 66 -21.96 -16.19 46.36
N VAL A 67 -20.79 -16.83 46.39
CA VAL A 67 -20.53 -18.20 45.95
C VAL A 67 -21.22 -19.21 46.88
N THR A 68 -22.00 -20.13 46.30
CA THR A 68 -22.31 -21.45 46.88
C THR A 68 -22.32 -22.50 45.78
N LYS A 69 -21.89 -23.71 46.16
CA LYS A 69 -21.44 -24.83 45.34
C LYS A 69 -22.56 -25.61 44.62
N GLU A 70 -22.12 -26.21 43.51
CA GLU A 70 -22.48 -27.48 42.84
C GLU A 70 -23.64 -28.31 43.43
N ASP A 71 -24.61 -28.68 42.59
CA ASP A 71 -24.74 -30.06 42.05
C ASP A 71 -25.92 -30.17 41.04
N ASP A 72 -25.72 -31.02 40.04
CA ASP A 72 -26.69 -31.66 39.11
C ASP A 72 -27.44 -30.84 38.03
N GLN A 73 -26.81 -30.68 36.86
CA GLN A 73 -27.54 -30.44 35.59
C GLN A 73 -26.77 -30.94 34.33
N ASP A 74 -26.37 -32.22 34.29
CA ASP A 74 -25.70 -32.86 33.15
C ASP A 74 -26.61 -33.83 32.38
N ASN A 75 -27.71 -33.35 31.78
CA ASN A 75 -28.54 -34.23 30.91
C ASN A 75 -29.03 -33.64 29.59
N ASP A 76 -28.89 -32.33 29.35
CA ASP A 76 -29.40 -31.71 28.11
C ASP A 76 -28.32 -31.61 27.01
N SER A 77 -27.05 -31.43 27.37
CA SER A 77 -25.93 -31.28 26.44
C SER A 77 -25.60 -32.54 25.62
N ASN A 78 -26.05 -33.71 26.08
CA ASN A 78 -25.72 -35.00 25.46
C ASN A 78 -26.65 -35.33 24.27
N SER A 79 -27.89 -34.81 24.31
CA SER A 79 -28.89 -34.95 23.24
C SER A 79 -28.41 -34.29 21.94
N ASP A 80 -27.90 -33.06 22.05
CA ASP A 80 -27.46 -32.29 20.89
C ASP A 80 -26.20 -32.88 20.25
N ILE A 81 -25.29 -33.42 21.06
CA ILE A 81 -24.09 -34.10 20.59
C ILE A 81 -24.45 -35.41 19.86
N ILE A 82 -25.43 -36.16 20.37
CA ILE A 82 -25.92 -37.39 19.71
C ILE A 82 -26.60 -37.05 18.38
N SER A 83 -27.39 -35.98 18.34
CA SER A 83 -28.04 -35.50 17.11
C SER A 83 -27.02 -35.09 16.04
N ALA A 84 -26.01 -34.28 16.41
CA ALA A 84 -24.95 -33.85 15.51
C ALA A 84 -24.12 -35.01 14.96
N ARG A 85 -23.82 -36.03 15.78
CA ARG A 85 -23.10 -37.24 15.33
C ARG A 85 -23.87 -38.02 14.28
N LYS A 86 -25.18 -38.16 14.45
CA LYS A 86 -26.05 -38.87 13.51
C LYS A 86 -26.14 -38.13 12.17
N GLU A 87 -26.13 -36.80 12.18
CA GLU A 87 -26.11 -36.00 10.96
C GLU A 87 -24.78 -36.15 10.19
N ILE A 88 -23.65 -36.16 10.90
CA ILE A 88 -22.32 -36.41 10.32
C ILE A 88 -22.22 -37.81 9.68
N GLU A 89 -22.76 -38.84 10.34
CA GLU A 89 -22.78 -40.21 9.78
C GLU A 89 -23.61 -40.29 8.50
N ASN A 90 -24.79 -39.66 8.48
CA ASN A 90 -25.64 -39.60 7.30
C ASN A 90 -24.95 -38.91 6.12
N LEU A 91 -24.27 -37.78 6.37
CA LEU A 91 -23.52 -37.05 5.34
C LEU A 91 -22.33 -37.86 4.82
N THR A 92 -21.63 -38.55 5.70
CA THR A 92 -20.50 -39.42 5.33
C THR A 92 -20.97 -40.58 4.44
N GLN A 93 -22.11 -41.19 4.78
CA GLN A 93 -22.70 -42.27 3.99
C GLN A 93 -23.19 -41.75 2.63
N TYR A 94 -23.77 -40.55 2.57
CA TYR A 94 -24.17 -39.90 1.32
C TYR A 94 -22.97 -39.64 0.39
N LEU A 95 -21.86 -39.13 0.92
CA LEU A 95 -20.63 -38.89 0.16
C LEU A 95 -20.00 -40.19 -0.35
N ASN A 96 -19.99 -41.25 0.46
CA ASN A 96 -19.48 -42.56 0.05
C ASN A 96 -20.34 -43.17 -1.08
N ASN A 97 -21.66 -43.00 -1.02
CA ASN A 97 -22.57 -43.43 -2.08
C ASN A 97 -22.40 -42.63 -3.38
N LEU A 98 -22.02 -41.35 -3.29
CA LEU A 98 -21.65 -40.51 -4.43
C LEU A 98 -20.31 -40.95 -5.06
N SER A 99 -19.32 -41.25 -4.23
CA SER A 99 -18.03 -41.78 -4.68
C SER A 99 -18.21 -43.12 -5.41
N PHE A 100 -19.06 -44.00 -4.88
CA PHE A 100 -19.32 -45.32 -5.50
C PHE A 100 -20.09 -45.21 -6.83
N LYS A 101 -20.89 -44.15 -7.03
CA LYS A 101 -21.56 -43.87 -8.31
C LYS A 101 -20.61 -43.34 -9.39
N LEU A 102 -19.45 -42.78 -9.02
CA LEU A 102 -18.46 -42.27 -9.97
C LEU A 102 -17.55 -43.37 -10.54
N ASP A 103 -17.44 -44.53 -9.89
CA ASP A 103 -16.52 -45.61 -10.28
C ASP A 103 -17.14 -46.70 -11.19
N SER A 104 -18.39 -46.56 -11.62
CA SER A 104 -19.01 -47.52 -12.56
C SER A 104 -19.28 -46.92 -13.94
N LYS A 105 -18.33 -47.21 -14.85
CA LYS A 105 -18.44 -47.24 -16.33
C LYS A 105 -18.32 -45.91 -17.10
N VAL A 106 -17.08 -45.44 -17.29
CA VAL A 106 -16.54 -45.05 -18.61
C VAL A 106 -15.02 -45.30 -18.62
N PRO A 107 -14.45 -46.06 -19.58
CA PRO A 107 -13.00 -46.18 -19.67
C PRO A 107 -12.41 -44.84 -20.13
N ILE A 108 -11.82 -44.09 -19.19
CA ILE A 108 -11.00 -42.92 -19.50
C ILE A 108 -9.73 -43.46 -20.17
N LYS A 109 -9.74 -43.51 -21.51
CA LYS A 109 -8.50 -43.56 -22.28
C LYS A 109 -7.69 -42.33 -21.89
N SER A 110 -6.58 -42.59 -21.20
CA SER A 110 -5.45 -41.70 -20.94
C SER A 110 -5.06 -40.94 -22.22
N SER A 111 -5.66 -39.78 -22.40
CA SER A 111 -5.29 -38.81 -23.42
C SER A 111 -5.62 -37.40 -22.95
N LEU A 112 -5.23 -37.08 -21.71
CA LEU A 112 -5.01 -35.69 -21.29
C LEU A 112 -3.71 -35.18 -21.92
N LYS A 113 -3.66 -35.12 -23.26
CA LYS A 113 -2.95 -34.05 -23.97
C LYS A 113 -3.88 -32.85 -23.97
N TYR A 114 -4.20 -32.33 -22.79
CA TYR A 114 -4.91 -31.07 -22.68
C TYR A 114 -3.97 -29.98 -23.20
N ASN A 115 -4.36 -29.36 -24.32
CA ASN A 115 -3.63 -28.40 -25.12
C ASN A 115 -2.68 -27.48 -24.32
N ASN A 116 -1.44 -27.92 -24.14
CA ASN A 116 -0.37 -27.14 -23.52
C ASN A 116 -0.14 -25.82 -24.30
N THR A 117 -0.45 -25.82 -25.61
CA THR A 117 -0.34 -24.69 -26.53
C THR A 117 -1.31 -23.54 -26.24
N LYS A 118 -2.57 -23.79 -25.83
CA LYS A 118 -3.52 -22.70 -25.51
C LYS A 118 -3.19 -22.04 -24.18
N SER A 119 -2.83 -22.83 -23.16
CA SER A 119 -2.40 -22.33 -21.85
C SER A 119 -1.09 -21.53 -21.95
N GLN A 120 -0.11 -22.01 -22.72
CA GLN A 120 1.12 -21.28 -22.99
C GLN A 120 0.89 -19.99 -23.80
N ARG A 121 0.01 -20.02 -24.82
CA ARG A 121 -0.33 -18.82 -25.60
C ARG A 121 -1.01 -17.75 -24.74
N SER A 122 -1.90 -18.14 -23.83
CA SER A 122 -2.52 -17.22 -22.87
C SER A 122 -1.50 -16.59 -21.93
N LYS A 123 -0.60 -17.39 -21.34
CA LYS A 123 0.46 -16.88 -20.44
C LYS A 123 1.42 -15.93 -21.15
N ASN A 124 1.76 -16.20 -22.41
CA ASN A 124 2.62 -15.32 -23.20
C ASN A 124 1.92 -13.98 -23.50
N ASN A 125 0.60 -13.98 -23.67
CA ASN A 125 -0.17 -12.75 -23.87
C ASN A 125 -0.21 -11.90 -22.59
N ASP A 126 -0.49 -12.53 -21.44
CA ASP A 126 -0.52 -11.86 -20.13
C ASP A 126 0.78 -11.11 -19.84
N MET A 127 1.90 -11.80 -20.09
CA MET A 127 3.23 -11.24 -19.93
C MET A 127 3.48 -10.08 -20.90
N THR A 128 3.04 -10.20 -22.15
CA THR A 128 3.21 -9.14 -23.16
C THR A 128 2.44 -7.88 -22.77
N VAL A 129 1.17 -8.02 -22.39
CA VAL A 129 0.31 -6.92 -21.96
C VAL A 129 0.88 -6.25 -20.71
N CYS A 130 1.19 -7.02 -19.66
CA CYS A 130 1.73 -6.44 -18.43
C CYS A 130 3.09 -5.77 -18.64
N ARG A 131 3.95 -6.31 -19.53
CA ARG A 131 5.24 -5.68 -19.86
C ARG A 131 5.05 -4.34 -20.57
N LYS A 132 4.14 -4.26 -21.55
CA LYS A 132 3.80 -2.99 -22.21
C LYS A 132 3.22 -1.99 -21.21
N LEU A 133 2.30 -2.43 -20.34
CA LEU A 133 1.65 -1.58 -19.33
C LEU A 133 2.63 -1.05 -18.26
N TYR A 134 3.55 -1.90 -17.81
CA TYR A 134 4.53 -1.57 -16.76
C TYR A 134 5.90 -1.17 -17.31
N GLN A 135 5.98 -0.85 -18.61
CA GLN A 135 7.24 -0.46 -19.24
C GLN A 135 7.84 0.77 -18.51
N PRO A 136 9.16 0.73 -18.17
CA PRO A 136 9.88 1.90 -17.70
C PRO A 136 9.69 3.11 -18.62
N TRP A 137 9.85 4.32 -18.09
CA TRP A 137 9.86 5.51 -18.93
C TRP A 137 11.14 5.55 -19.79
N ASP A 138 10.98 5.91 -21.07
CA ASP A 138 12.00 5.68 -22.10
C ASP A 138 13.29 6.51 -21.95
N ASN A 139 13.28 7.54 -21.10
CA ASN A 139 14.38 8.49 -21.01
C ASN A 139 15.63 7.97 -20.27
N ASN A 140 15.62 6.73 -19.73
CA ASN A 140 16.67 6.18 -18.84
C ASN A 140 17.01 7.05 -17.61
N GLU A 141 16.34 8.18 -17.44
CA GLU A 141 16.46 9.07 -16.29
C GLU A 141 15.36 8.73 -15.30
N VAL A 142 15.75 8.63 -14.03
CA VAL A 142 14.77 8.55 -12.96
C VAL A 142 14.07 9.91 -12.86
N PRO A 143 12.73 9.95 -12.86
CA PRO A 143 12.01 11.21 -12.72
C PRO A 143 12.43 11.97 -11.48
N LYS A 144 12.36 13.29 -11.55
CA LYS A 144 12.55 14.11 -10.35
C LYS A 144 11.32 13.94 -9.45
N ILE A 145 11.53 13.92 -8.14
CA ILE A 145 10.44 13.75 -7.17
C ILE A 145 9.31 14.77 -7.34
N ASN A 146 9.63 16.01 -7.75
CA ASN A 146 8.65 17.07 -7.99
C ASN A 146 7.78 16.84 -9.24
N ASP A 147 8.26 16.04 -10.20
CA ASP A 147 7.54 15.74 -11.45
C ASP A 147 6.57 14.57 -11.28
N LEU A 148 6.70 13.79 -10.20
CA LEU A 148 5.90 12.60 -9.93
C LEU A 148 4.40 12.88 -9.94
N ARG A 149 3.97 14.03 -9.44
CA ARG A 149 2.54 14.38 -9.43
C ARG A 149 1.95 14.42 -10.84
N LEU A 150 2.68 15.00 -11.79
CA LEU A 150 2.24 15.05 -13.18
C LEU A 150 2.37 13.68 -13.84
N LEU A 151 3.48 12.98 -13.61
CA LEU A 151 3.76 11.70 -14.24
C LEU A 151 2.82 10.59 -13.81
N LEU A 152 2.50 10.49 -12.50
CA LEU A 152 1.59 9.47 -12.01
C LEU A 152 0.14 9.71 -12.45
N LYS A 153 -0.25 10.98 -12.67
CA LYS A 153 -1.55 11.36 -13.26
C LYS A 153 -1.59 11.22 -14.78
N GLY A 154 -0.43 11.05 -15.43
CA GLY A 154 -0.30 10.94 -16.88
C GLY A 154 -0.97 9.67 -17.45
N PRO A 155 -1.21 9.62 -18.77
CA PRO A 155 -1.80 8.47 -19.42
C PRO A 155 -1.02 7.17 -19.18
N LEU A 156 -1.74 6.06 -19.24
CA LEU A 156 -1.14 4.73 -19.28
C LEU A 156 -0.34 4.54 -20.58
N SER A 157 0.70 3.67 -20.55
CA SER A 157 1.48 3.34 -21.75
C SER A 157 0.67 2.53 -22.78
N MET A 158 -0.39 1.86 -22.33
CA MET A 158 -1.36 1.20 -23.18
C MET A 158 -2.73 1.24 -22.51
N ARG A 159 -3.77 1.15 -23.34
CA ARG A 159 -5.15 1.02 -22.86
C ARG A 159 -5.37 -0.38 -22.27
N ILE A 160 -6.09 -0.44 -21.16
CA ILE A 160 -6.44 -1.68 -20.48
C ILE A 160 -7.77 -2.19 -21.06
N PRO A 161 -7.79 -3.39 -21.66
CA PRO A 161 -9.02 -4.00 -22.12
C PRO A 161 -9.92 -4.36 -20.94
N ILE A 162 -11.18 -3.98 -20.99
CA ILE A 162 -12.19 -4.32 -19.98
C ILE A 162 -13.50 -4.73 -20.64
N ARG A 163 -14.31 -5.54 -19.95
CA ARG A 163 -15.63 -5.97 -20.45
C ARG A 163 -16.50 -4.76 -20.81
N LYS A 164 -17.19 -4.85 -21.95
CA LYS A 164 -18.06 -3.81 -22.51
C LYS A 164 -18.99 -3.17 -21.49
N ARG A 165 -19.67 -3.98 -20.67
CA ARG A 165 -20.55 -3.48 -19.60
C ARG A 165 -19.84 -2.50 -18.65
N VAL A 166 -18.60 -2.80 -18.26
CA VAL A 166 -17.82 -1.94 -17.36
C VAL A 166 -17.38 -0.68 -18.11
N TYR A 167 -16.91 -0.83 -19.35
CA TYR A 167 -16.53 0.29 -20.21
C TYR A 167 -17.69 1.27 -20.45
N ASP A 168 -18.88 0.77 -20.77
CA ASP A 168 -20.09 1.58 -20.95
C ASP A 168 -20.46 2.30 -19.64
N THR A 169 -20.37 1.61 -18.49
CA THR A 169 -20.57 2.24 -17.18
C THR A 169 -19.59 3.39 -16.94
N LEU A 170 -18.32 3.25 -17.36
CA LEU A 170 -17.35 4.34 -17.25
C LEU A 170 -17.73 5.53 -18.16
N LEU A 171 -18.14 5.27 -19.40
CA LEU A 171 -18.55 6.30 -20.36
C LEU A 171 -19.84 7.03 -19.96
N GLU A 172 -20.74 6.38 -19.25
CA GLU A 172 -21.97 6.98 -18.73
C GLU A 172 -21.71 7.94 -17.56
N ASN A 173 -20.62 7.73 -16.81
CA ASN A 173 -20.36 8.42 -15.55
C ASN A 173 -19.13 9.33 -15.57
N MET A 174 -18.35 9.35 -16.65
CA MET A 174 -17.10 10.10 -16.75
C MET A 174 -16.88 10.67 -18.15
N ASP A 175 -15.90 11.55 -18.28
CA ASP A 175 -15.49 12.10 -19.57
C ASP A 175 -15.00 11.01 -20.53
N ARG A 176 -15.50 11.04 -21.77
CA ARG A 176 -15.21 10.03 -22.79
C ARG A 176 -13.75 10.04 -23.21
N GLU A 177 -13.13 11.22 -23.35
CA GLU A 177 -11.73 11.30 -23.75
C GLU A 177 -10.83 10.71 -22.66
N LEU A 178 -11.14 10.99 -21.39
CA LEU A 178 -10.45 10.41 -20.24
C LEU A 178 -10.56 8.87 -20.21
N VAL A 179 -11.76 8.31 -20.41
CA VAL A 179 -11.96 6.85 -20.44
C VAL A 179 -11.18 6.22 -21.59
N ASN A 180 -11.31 6.79 -22.80
CA ASN A 180 -10.67 6.29 -24.01
C ASN A 180 -9.14 6.39 -23.97
N GLN A 181 -8.59 7.24 -23.11
CA GLN A 181 -7.14 7.37 -22.91
C GLN A 181 -6.54 6.12 -22.24
N ASP A 182 -7.27 5.52 -21.29
CA ASP A 182 -6.74 4.45 -20.44
C ASP A 182 -7.40 3.09 -20.65
N TYR A 183 -8.61 3.05 -21.23
CA TYR A 183 -9.39 1.83 -21.36
C TYR A 183 -9.89 1.63 -22.78
N ILE A 184 -10.15 0.37 -23.10
CA ILE A 184 -10.75 -0.05 -24.37
C ILE A 184 -11.72 -1.19 -24.08
N SER A 185 -12.80 -1.28 -24.86
CA SER A 185 -13.68 -2.45 -24.81
C SER A 185 -12.89 -3.70 -25.18
N LEU A 186 -13.08 -4.78 -24.42
CA LEU A 186 -12.44 -6.07 -24.68
C LEU A 186 -12.77 -6.62 -26.08
N GLU A 187 -13.95 -6.30 -26.62
CA GLU A 187 -14.36 -6.68 -27.98
C GLU A 187 -13.50 -6.01 -29.07
N GLU A 188 -12.85 -4.89 -28.74
CA GLU A 188 -12.07 -4.06 -29.66
C GLU A 188 -10.55 -4.26 -29.47
N SER A 189 -10.12 -5.14 -28.57
CA SER A 189 -8.71 -5.34 -28.24
C SER A 189 -8.20 -6.73 -28.63
N GLU A 190 -7.08 -6.76 -29.34
CA GLU A 190 -6.34 -8.00 -29.62
C GLU A 190 -5.39 -8.39 -28.48
N ASP A 191 -4.90 -7.39 -27.75
CA ASP A 191 -4.11 -7.55 -26.53
C ASP A 191 -5.07 -7.80 -25.36
N PHE A 192 -4.92 -8.88 -24.60
CA PHE A 192 -5.78 -9.19 -23.44
C PHE A 192 -5.03 -9.96 -22.36
N CYS A 193 -5.09 -9.43 -21.15
CA CYS A 193 -4.68 -10.14 -19.94
C CYS A 193 -5.91 -10.37 -19.05
N PRO A 194 -6.50 -11.58 -19.00
CA PRO A 194 -7.71 -11.84 -18.25
C PRO A 194 -7.56 -11.53 -16.76
N GLN A 195 -6.42 -11.90 -16.18
CA GLN A 195 -6.14 -11.69 -14.75
C GLN A 195 -6.15 -10.20 -14.40
N LEU A 196 -5.37 -9.40 -15.15
CA LEU A 196 -5.32 -7.96 -14.96
C LEU A 196 -6.70 -7.31 -15.14
N SER A 197 -7.38 -7.65 -16.23
CA SER A 197 -8.66 -7.03 -16.61
C SER A 197 -9.73 -7.29 -15.55
N ILE A 198 -9.89 -8.54 -15.12
CA ILE A 198 -10.88 -8.91 -14.09
C ILE A 198 -10.59 -8.19 -12.77
N HIS A 199 -9.32 -8.14 -12.34
CA HIS A 199 -8.98 -7.49 -11.08
C HIS A 199 -9.17 -5.97 -11.15
N ILE A 200 -8.83 -5.33 -12.27
CA ILE A 200 -9.06 -3.90 -12.46
C ILE A 200 -10.54 -3.58 -12.51
N GLU A 201 -11.34 -4.37 -13.21
CA GLU A 201 -12.79 -4.18 -13.23
C GLU A 201 -13.41 -4.30 -11.84
N ASN A 202 -12.97 -5.29 -11.05
CA ASN A 202 -13.42 -5.44 -9.66
C ASN A 202 -13.03 -4.22 -8.82
N ALA A 203 -11.81 -3.70 -8.99
CA ALA A 203 -11.37 -2.49 -8.30
C ALA A 203 -12.19 -1.25 -8.72
N LEU A 204 -12.50 -1.09 -10.00
CA LEU A 204 -13.31 0.01 -10.52
C LEU A 204 -14.77 -0.05 -10.04
N MET A 205 -15.33 -1.25 -9.91
CA MET A 205 -16.74 -1.46 -9.57
C MET A 205 -16.99 -1.67 -8.08
N ILE A 206 -15.97 -1.56 -7.23
CA ILE A 206 -16.12 -1.73 -5.79
C ILE A 206 -17.04 -0.65 -5.21
N GLN A 207 -17.95 -1.08 -4.33
CA GLN A 207 -18.84 -0.20 -3.58
C GLN A 207 -18.23 0.02 -2.19
N ALA A 208 -17.28 0.96 -2.12
CA ALA A 208 -16.66 1.32 -0.87
C ALA A 208 -17.56 2.25 -0.06
N VAL A 209 -17.75 1.92 1.22
CA VAL A 209 -18.45 2.76 2.19
C VAL A 209 -17.47 3.24 3.26
N GLU A 210 -17.69 4.45 3.77
CA GLU A 210 -16.86 5.02 4.85
C GLU A 210 -17.10 4.33 6.20
N GLU A 211 -18.29 3.75 6.36
CA GLU A 211 -18.64 2.94 7.52
C GLU A 211 -18.03 1.54 7.42
N GLY A 212 -17.50 1.03 8.53
CA GLY A 212 -16.93 -0.32 8.55
C GLY A 212 -15.83 -0.49 9.58
N THR A 213 -15.16 -1.63 9.53
CA THR A 213 -13.94 -1.88 10.29
C THR A 213 -12.72 -1.38 9.52
N GLU A 214 -11.56 -1.28 10.18
CA GLU A 214 -10.31 -1.00 9.48
C GLU A 214 -10.06 -2.05 8.40
N ALA A 215 -10.17 -3.34 8.73
CA ALA A 215 -10.00 -4.46 7.81
C ALA A 215 -10.90 -4.37 6.55
N MET A 216 -12.11 -3.84 6.68
CA MET A 216 -12.99 -3.58 5.53
C MET A 216 -12.42 -2.50 4.62
N CYS A 217 -11.92 -1.40 5.18
CA CYS A 217 -11.24 -0.35 4.42
C CYS A 217 -9.96 -0.87 3.75
N GLN A 218 -9.19 -1.71 4.44
CA GLN A 218 -8.00 -2.38 3.90
C GLN A 218 -8.37 -3.26 2.70
N THR A 219 -9.49 -4.00 2.79
CA THR A 219 -9.99 -4.84 1.68
C THR A 219 -10.26 -4.02 0.41
N TYR A 220 -10.76 -2.79 0.56
CA TYR A 220 -11.01 -1.91 -0.57
C TYR A 220 -9.72 -1.48 -1.27
N ILE A 221 -8.70 -1.09 -0.50
CA ILE A 221 -7.40 -0.71 -1.02
C ILE A 221 -6.72 -1.93 -1.66
N ASP A 222 -6.80 -3.08 -1.01
CA ASP A 222 -6.24 -4.34 -1.48
C ASP A 222 -6.78 -4.74 -2.86
N ALA A 223 -8.05 -4.45 -3.18
CA ALA A 223 -8.59 -4.69 -4.52
C ALA A 223 -7.74 -4.02 -5.62
N PHE A 224 -7.23 -2.81 -5.38
CA PHE A 224 -6.34 -2.10 -6.29
C PHE A 224 -4.91 -2.62 -6.22
N LEU A 225 -4.37 -2.81 -5.00
CA LEU A 225 -2.98 -3.24 -4.81
C LEU A 225 -2.75 -4.62 -5.42
N TYR A 226 -3.64 -5.58 -5.20
CA TYR A 226 -3.53 -6.92 -5.79
C TYR A 226 -3.74 -6.91 -7.31
N ALA A 227 -4.62 -6.06 -7.84
CA ALA A 227 -4.77 -5.92 -9.29
C ALA A 227 -3.45 -5.52 -9.97
N ILE A 228 -2.76 -4.54 -9.39
CA ILE A 228 -1.56 -3.94 -10.01
C ILE A 228 -0.27 -4.65 -9.56
N PHE A 229 0.01 -4.71 -8.27
CA PHE A 229 1.23 -5.35 -7.75
C PHE A 229 1.19 -6.87 -7.88
N GLY A 230 0.00 -7.50 -7.82
CA GLY A 230 -0.17 -8.93 -8.03
C GLY A 230 0.19 -9.36 -9.47
N THR A 231 -0.22 -8.58 -10.46
CA THR A 231 0.15 -8.82 -11.86
C THR A 231 1.60 -8.42 -12.15
N ALA A 232 2.07 -7.29 -11.59
CA ALA A 232 3.46 -6.87 -11.73
C ALA A 232 4.45 -7.89 -11.16
N LYS A 233 4.14 -8.52 -10.03
CA LYS A 233 4.94 -9.61 -9.43
C LYS A 233 5.24 -10.74 -10.41
N ASN A 234 4.26 -11.13 -11.23
CA ASN A 234 4.39 -12.29 -12.09
C ASN A 234 4.84 -11.93 -13.52
N HIS A 235 4.58 -10.70 -13.96
CA HIS A 235 4.61 -10.36 -15.39
C HIS A 235 5.34 -9.07 -15.75
N ALA A 236 5.72 -8.21 -14.78
CA ALA A 236 6.51 -7.02 -15.09
C ALA A 236 7.95 -7.38 -15.51
N PHE A 237 8.64 -6.45 -16.16
CA PHE A 237 10.07 -6.58 -16.49
C PHE A 237 10.94 -6.77 -15.24
N TYR A 238 10.60 -6.07 -14.17
CA TYR A 238 11.25 -6.17 -12.86
C TYR A 238 10.23 -6.74 -11.86
N PRO A 239 10.22 -8.07 -11.63
CA PRO A 239 9.28 -8.71 -10.74
C PRO A 239 9.32 -8.12 -9.32
N LEU A 240 8.17 -7.65 -8.84
CA LEU A 240 8.03 -7.09 -7.50
C LEU A 240 7.64 -8.17 -6.49
N ARG A 241 8.08 -8.00 -5.25
CA ARG A 241 7.59 -8.77 -4.10
C ARG A 241 6.86 -7.81 -3.20
N PHE A 242 5.67 -8.17 -2.73
CA PHE A 242 4.94 -7.36 -1.76
C PHE A 242 4.36 -8.24 -0.67
N ASP A 243 4.06 -7.61 0.47
CA ASP A 243 3.52 -8.27 1.65
C ASP A 243 2.69 -7.28 2.48
N ARG A 244 1.78 -7.80 3.30
CA ARG A 244 0.98 -7.01 4.26
C ARG A 244 1.55 -7.20 5.65
N ASN A 245 1.49 -6.17 6.50
CA ASN A 245 1.79 -6.27 7.93
C ASN A 245 3.13 -6.96 8.25
N LYS A 246 4.13 -6.75 7.39
CA LYS A 246 5.43 -7.41 7.52
C LYS A 246 6.40 -6.53 8.30
N ASN A 247 7.23 -7.17 9.13
CA ASN A 247 8.31 -6.46 9.81
C ASN A 247 9.17 -5.76 8.77
N ASP A 248 9.28 -4.45 8.90
CA ASP A 248 10.06 -3.61 8.00
C ASP A 248 11.34 -3.15 8.71
N LEU A 249 12.49 -3.60 8.20
CA LEU A 249 13.80 -3.25 8.73
C LEU A 249 14.17 -1.79 8.46
N SER A 250 13.37 -1.10 7.65
CA SER A 250 13.50 0.32 7.36
C SER A 250 12.88 1.21 8.48
N MET A 251 12.26 0.61 9.49
CA MET A 251 11.61 1.40 10.54
C MET A 251 12.59 1.92 11.59
N THR A 252 12.33 3.11 12.15
CA THR A 252 13.07 3.68 13.29
C THR A 252 13.01 2.79 14.53
N LEU A 253 11.89 2.08 14.73
CA LEU A 253 11.69 1.11 15.80
C LEU A 253 11.65 -0.33 15.23
N PRO A 254 12.50 -1.24 15.74
CA PRO A 254 12.44 -2.65 15.38
C PRO A 254 11.08 -3.26 15.67
N GLY A 255 10.58 -4.12 14.76
CA GLY A 255 9.32 -4.85 14.94
C GLY A 255 8.06 -4.09 14.49
N MET A 256 8.20 -2.86 13.98
CA MET A 256 7.11 -2.14 13.35
C MET A 256 6.73 -2.79 12.01
N ARG A 257 5.43 -2.80 11.73
CA ARG A 257 4.82 -3.48 10.58
C ARG A 257 4.00 -2.45 9.79
N PRO A 258 4.53 -1.90 8.69
CA PRO A 258 3.71 -1.12 7.79
C PRO A 258 2.61 -2.00 7.21
N ASP A 259 1.46 -1.38 6.92
CA ASP A 259 0.30 -2.10 6.39
C ASP A 259 0.61 -2.78 5.07
N PHE A 260 1.37 -2.09 4.20
CA PHE A 260 1.81 -2.61 2.92
C PHE A 260 3.27 -2.26 2.63
N VAL A 261 3.99 -3.20 2.05
CA VAL A 261 5.39 -3.03 1.65
C VAL A 261 5.65 -3.78 0.36
N CYS A 262 6.45 -3.16 -0.51
CA CYS A 262 6.83 -3.72 -1.79
C CYS A 262 8.32 -3.48 -2.07
N TRP A 263 8.97 -4.54 -2.53
CA TRP A 263 10.39 -4.62 -2.81
C TRP A 263 10.67 -5.09 -4.23
N TYR A 264 11.80 -4.63 -4.76
CA TYR A 264 12.50 -5.31 -5.84
C TYR A 264 13.82 -5.85 -5.29
N ASN A 265 14.01 -7.17 -5.35
CA ASN A 265 15.10 -7.85 -4.64
C ASN A 265 15.15 -7.46 -3.15
N HIS A 266 16.14 -6.65 -2.76
CA HIS A 266 16.33 -6.14 -1.41
C HIS A 266 16.02 -4.64 -1.25
N LEU A 267 15.63 -3.98 -2.34
CA LEU A 267 15.32 -2.56 -2.36
C LEU A 267 13.85 -2.35 -2.02
N LEU A 268 13.56 -1.60 -0.95
CA LEU A 268 12.21 -1.11 -0.65
C LEU A 268 11.87 -0.01 -1.65
N VAL A 269 10.80 -0.21 -2.42
CA VAL A 269 10.42 0.69 -3.54
C VAL A 269 9.03 1.29 -3.37
N PHE A 270 8.16 0.66 -2.58
CA PHE A 270 6.84 1.18 -2.29
C PHE A 270 6.32 0.77 -0.91
N LYS A 271 5.54 1.63 -0.26
CA LYS A 271 5.05 1.43 1.11
C LYS A 271 3.66 2.06 1.34
N GLY A 272 2.88 1.46 2.22
CA GLY A 272 1.56 1.93 2.64
C GLY A 272 1.46 2.08 4.16
N GLU A 273 0.73 3.10 4.59
CA GLU A 273 0.26 3.28 5.96
C GLU A 273 -1.24 3.57 5.95
N GLU A 274 -2.01 2.78 6.70
CA GLU A 274 -3.46 2.77 6.63
C GLU A 274 -4.04 2.97 8.02
N LYS A 275 -5.06 3.81 8.14
CA LYS A 275 -5.87 3.88 9.36
C LYS A 275 -7.34 3.90 9.01
N LYS A 276 -8.16 3.41 9.94
CA LYS A 276 -9.62 3.52 9.81
C LYS A 276 -10.12 4.96 9.68
N LYS A 277 -9.55 5.90 10.44
CA LYS A 277 -9.99 7.31 10.51
C LYS A 277 -8.80 8.25 10.74
N GLY A 278 -9.00 9.52 10.44
CA GLY A 278 -8.01 10.58 10.66
C GLY A 278 -7.82 11.47 9.44
N ASP A 279 -6.88 12.40 9.52
CA ASP A 279 -6.41 13.17 8.36
C ASP A 279 -5.33 12.37 7.64
N VAL A 280 -5.59 12.05 6.37
CA VAL A 280 -4.67 11.29 5.51
C VAL A 280 -3.30 11.97 5.40
N ARG A 281 -3.22 13.30 5.46
CA ARG A 281 -1.95 14.06 5.42
C ARG A 281 -1.15 13.93 6.71
N ILE A 282 -1.83 13.80 7.85
CA ILE A 282 -1.16 13.54 9.13
C ILE A 282 -0.58 12.12 9.10
N ILE A 283 -1.35 11.14 8.62
CA ILE A 283 -0.89 9.76 8.46
C ILE A 283 0.29 9.67 7.47
N ALA A 284 0.26 10.46 6.39
CA ALA A 284 1.39 10.56 5.48
C ALA A 284 2.67 11.08 6.16
N LYS A 285 2.55 12.00 7.14
CA LYS A 285 3.71 12.46 7.93
C LYS A 285 4.22 11.39 8.88
N GLU A 286 3.34 10.56 9.44
CA GLU A 286 3.76 9.42 10.26
C GLU A 286 4.64 8.42 9.50
N LEU A 287 4.43 8.25 8.19
CA LEU A 287 5.34 7.45 7.34
C LEU A 287 6.77 8.02 7.39
N VAL A 288 6.93 9.35 7.33
CA VAL A 288 8.22 10.02 7.41
C VAL A 288 8.85 9.83 8.79
N ASP A 289 8.07 10.03 9.86
CA ASP A 289 8.55 9.91 11.24
C ASP A 289 9.02 8.48 11.58
N LYS A 290 8.39 7.49 10.93
CA LYS A 290 8.74 6.08 11.08
C LYS A 290 9.91 5.66 10.17
N MET A 291 10.30 6.46 9.18
CA MET A 291 11.43 6.15 8.31
C MET A 291 12.74 6.40 9.05
N ALA A 292 13.56 5.35 9.21
CA ALA A 292 14.93 5.57 9.63
C ALA A 292 15.68 6.51 8.65
N PRO A 293 16.60 7.35 9.13
CA PRO A 293 17.40 8.22 8.25
C PRO A 293 18.22 7.44 7.21
N ASP A 294 18.37 6.12 7.41
CA ASP A 294 19.06 5.17 6.54
C ASP A 294 18.13 4.23 5.75
N VAL A 295 16.82 4.47 5.67
CA VAL A 295 15.86 3.60 4.94
C VAL A 295 16.19 3.46 3.46
N LEU A 296 16.59 4.57 2.86
CA LEU A 296 17.06 4.65 1.50
C LEU A 296 18.58 4.46 1.42
N SER A 297 19.21 4.10 2.54
CA SER A 297 20.63 3.80 2.65
C SER A 297 20.80 2.27 2.62
N PRO A 298 21.93 1.73 2.12
CA PRO A 298 22.17 0.28 2.04
C PRO A 298 22.34 -0.40 3.41
N VAL A 299 21.82 0.16 4.50
CA VAL A 299 22.13 -0.30 5.87
C VAL A 299 21.43 -1.62 6.22
N GLY A 300 20.37 -1.99 5.49
CA GLY A 300 19.84 -3.37 5.43
C GLY A 300 20.69 -4.35 4.58
N LEU A 301 21.64 -3.82 3.81
CA LEU A 301 22.62 -4.53 2.98
C LEU A 301 24.04 -4.51 3.59
N LYS A 302 24.21 -4.10 4.87
CA LYS A 302 25.50 -4.22 5.58
C LYS A 302 26.06 -5.65 5.56
N THR A 303 25.22 -6.65 5.30
CA THR A 303 25.61 -8.06 5.24
C THR A 303 25.89 -8.62 3.84
N GLN A 304 25.62 -7.92 2.73
CA GLN A 304 25.75 -8.54 1.39
C GLN A 304 26.49 -7.74 0.32
N VAL A 305 26.79 -6.45 0.50
CA VAL A 305 27.77 -5.74 -0.38
C VAL A 305 29.14 -5.67 0.30
N LYS A 306 29.70 -6.83 0.67
CA LYS A 306 31.15 -6.95 0.83
C LYS A 306 31.87 -7.30 -0.49
N SER A 307 31.11 -7.58 -1.55
CA SER A 307 31.61 -7.84 -2.90
C SER A 307 30.68 -7.25 -3.95
N ALA A 308 30.85 -5.98 -4.29
CA ALA A 308 30.43 -5.49 -5.59
C ALA A 308 31.37 -4.36 -6.01
N ASP A 309 32.30 -4.75 -6.88
CA ASP A 309 32.90 -3.97 -7.95
C ASP A 309 33.13 -2.46 -7.73
N ARG A 310 34.40 -2.06 -7.64
CA ARG A 310 34.84 -0.65 -7.53
C ARG A 310 34.53 0.19 -8.78
N ASN A 311 33.88 -0.39 -9.79
CA ASN A 311 33.51 0.24 -11.05
C ASN A 311 32.05 0.71 -11.15
N HIS A 312 31.21 0.49 -10.12
CA HIS A 312 29.84 1.03 -10.12
C HIS A 312 29.83 2.53 -9.80
N THR A 313 29.58 3.37 -10.80
CA THR A 313 29.47 4.84 -10.67
C THR A 313 28.09 5.32 -10.23
N ARG A 314 27.08 4.43 -10.21
CA ARG A 314 25.70 4.77 -9.86
C ARG A 314 25.36 4.40 -8.40
N PRO A 315 24.53 5.22 -7.73
CA PRO A 315 24.09 4.91 -6.38
C PRO A 315 23.23 3.63 -6.37
N LEU A 316 23.58 2.66 -5.53
CA LEU A 316 22.79 1.44 -5.27
C LEU A 316 21.49 1.71 -4.49
N ARG A 317 20.95 2.93 -4.56
CA ARG A 317 19.78 3.37 -3.80
C ARG A 317 18.74 4.08 -4.67
N PRO A 318 17.44 3.85 -4.44
CA PRO A 318 16.40 4.64 -5.06
C PRO A 318 16.51 6.12 -4.61
N PRO A 319 16.24 7.11 -5.48
CA PRO A 319 16.34 8.52 -5.12
C PRO A 319 15.24 9.00 -4.17
N TYR A 320 14.13 8.26 -4.11
CA TYR A 320 12.99 8.48 -3.21
C TYR A 320 12.23 7.17 -3.00
N LEU A 321 11.46 7.09 -1.92
CA LEU A 321 10.45 6.05 -1.70
C LEU A 321 9.10 6.53 -2.21
N LEU A 322 8.44 5.74 -3.06
CA LEU A 322 7.04 5.96 -3.40
C LEU A 322 6.17 5.38 -2.28
N ALA A 323 5.07 6.04 -1.92
CA ALA A 323 4.20 5.55 -0.88
C ALA A 323 2.76 6.00 -1.06
N TYR A 324 1.87 5.42 -0.26
CA TYR A 324 0.53 5.95 -0.04
C TYR A 324 0.19 5.97 1.45
N SER A 325 -0.77 6.80 1.79
CA SER A 325 -1.42 6.81 3.10
C SER A 325 -2.93 6.72 2.91
N SER A 326 -3.64 6.13 3.87
CA SER A 326 -5.10 6.09 3.84
C SER A 326 -5.75 6.40 5.18
N ALA A 327 -6.95 6.99 5.11
CA ALA A 327 -7.85 7.22 6.23
C ALA A 327 -9.27 6.82 5.81
N GLY A 328 -9.68 5.60 6.12
CA GLY A 328 -10.93 5.02 5.63
C GLY A 328 -10.89 4.82 4.11
N THR A 329 -11.83 5.40 3.37
CA THR A 329 -11.85 5.35 1.89
C THR A 329 -10.94 6.39 1.23
N ARG A 330 -10.35 7.30 2.01
CA ARG A 330 -9.51 8.38 1.48
C ARG A 330 -8.07 7.94 1.34
N VAL A 331 -7.46 8.19 0.18
CA VAL A 331 -6.10 7.77 -0.16
C VAL A 331 -5.29 8.95 -0.69
N LEU A 332 -4.03 9.05 -0.28
CA LEU A 332 -3.08 10.04 -0.77
C LEU A 332 -1.77 9.35 -1.18
N PHE A 333 -1.36 9.54 -2.44
CA PHE A 333 -0.05 9.11 -2.92
C PHE A 333 1.00 10.16 -2.62
N VAL A 334 2.16 9.72 -2.13
CA VAL A 334 3.28 10.58 -1.74
C VAL A 334 4.60 9.98 -2.18
N ALA A 335 5.65 10.80 -2.17
CA ALA A 335 7.02 10.35 -2.29
C ALA A 335 7.87 10.99 -1.17
N ILE A 336 8.87 10.26 -0.69
CA ILE A 336 9.74 10.70 0.40
C ILE A 336 11.20 10.62 -0.08
N ASP A 337 11.92 11.73 -0.05
CA ASP A 337 13.33 11.78 -0.44
C ASP A 337 14.29 11.41 0.71
N HIS A 338 15.59 11.45 0.42
CA HIS A 338 16.67 11.18 1.39
C HIS A 338 16.80 12.22 2.51
N ASN A 339 16.17 13.39 2.38
CA ASN A 339 16.12 14.41 3.42
C ASN A 339 14.84 14.27 4.25
N ASN A 340 14.12 13.15 4.13
CA ASN A 340 12.81 12.94 4.72
C ASN A 340 11.77 14.01 4.29
N LYS A 341 11.99 14.64 3.13
CA LYS A 341 11.02 15.57 2.57
C LYS A 341 9.92 14.78 1.87
N LEU A 342 8.69 14.98 2.34
CA LEU A 342 7.50 14.42 1.74
C LEU A 342 6.96 15.33 0.63
N VAL A 343 6.60 14.74 -0.51
CA VAL A 343 5.97 15.38 -1.67
C VAL A 343 4.66 14.69 -1.98
N GLU A 344 3.55 15.43 -1.97
CA GLU A 344 2.25 14.91 -2.41
C GLU A 344 2.27 14.66 -3.93
N CYS A 345 2.07 13.40 -4.31
CA CYS A 345 2.04 12.96 -5.70
C CYS A 345 0.62 12.88 -6.25
N SER A 346 -0.42 13.01 -5.43
CA SER A 346 -1.81 13.08 -5.85
C SER A 346 -2.58 14.13 -5.04
N ASN A 347 -3.82 14.41 -5.46
CA ASN A 347 -4.83 14.91 -4.51
C ASN A 347 -5.26 13.78 -3.58
N VAL A 348 -6.03 14.09 -2.53
CA VAL A 348 -6.73 13.07 -1.75
C VAL A 348 -7.85 12.50 -2.62
N LEU A 349 -7.78 11.20 -2.88
CA LEU A 349 -8.74 10.42 -3.66
C LEU A 349 -9.69 9.70 -2.71
N ASP A 350 -10.94 9.52 -3.10
CA ASP A 350 -11.95 8.81 -2.32
C ASP A 350 -12.44 7.56 -3.07
N ILE A 351 -12.13 6.37 -2.54
CA ILE A 351 -12.48 5.08 -3.16
C ILE A 351 -14.00 4.94 -3.37
N SER A 352 -14.84 5.65 -2.62
CA SER A 352 -16.30 5.61 -2.84
C SER A 352 -16.72 6.21 -4.20
N ARG A 353 -15.87 7.04 -4.82
CA ARG A 353 -16.15 7.76 -6.08
C ARG A 353 -15.52 7.05 -7.27
N LEU A 354 -16.32 6.78 -8.30
CA LEU A 354 -15.86 6.08 -9.52
C LEU A 354 -14.67 6.79 -10.20
N HIS A 355 -14.75 8.12 -10.34
CA HIS A 355 -13.67 8.93 -10.92
C HIS A 355 -12.34 8.77 -10.16
N ASP A 356 -12.40 8.71 -8.83
CA ASP A 356 -11.19 8.59 -8.01
C ASP A 356 -10.65 7.16 -8.03
N ARG A 357 -11.51 6.14 -8.11
CA ARG A 357 -11.09 4.75 -8.38
C ARG A 357 -10.38 4.61 -9.72
N PHE A 358 -10.90 5.24 -10.76
CA PHE A 358 -10.25 5.32 -12.07
C PHE A 358 -8.85 5.92 -11.94
N LEU A 359 -8.72 7.07 -11.25
CA LEU A 359 -7.43 7.69 -11.03
C LEU A 359 -6.51 6.81 -10.19
N MET A 360 -7.00 6.10 -9.17
CA MET A 360 -6.19 5.20 -8.35
C MET A 360 -5.54 4.09 -9.18
N VAL A 361 -6.26 3.49 -10.14
CA VAL A 361 -5.67 2.52 -11.08
C VAL A 361 -4.52 3.17 -11.86
N ARG A 362 -4.74 4.38 -12.38
CA ARG A 362 -3.72 5.14 -13.11
C ARG A 362 -2.48 5.44 -12.27
N TYR A 363 -2.67 5.96 -11.04
CA TYR A 363 -1.58 6.24 -10.11
C TYR A 363 -0.76 4.99 -9.80
N LEU A 364 -1.42 3.85 -9.55
CA LEU A 364 -0.73 2.59 -9.21
C LEU A 364 0.02 1.99 -10.40
N VAL A 365 -0.57 1.98 -11.59
CA VAL A 365 0.13 1.51 -12.80
C VAL A 365 1.37 2.38 -13.06
N ASN A 366 1.23 3.69 -13.03
CA ASN A 366 2.37 4.60 -13.22
C ASN A 366 3.37 4.53 -12.07
N THR A 367 2.95 4.16 -10.86
CA THR A 367 3.87 3.85 -9.74
C THR A 367 4.73 2.64 -10.09
N VAL A 368 4.16 1.56 -10.64
CA VAL A 368 4.95 0.40 -11.09
C VAL A 368 5.92 0.77 -12.22
N ARG A 369 5.54 1.66 -13.13
CA ARG A 369 6.44 2.19 -14.19
C ARG A 369 7.57 3.03 -13.60
N ALA A 370 7.27 3.88 -12.61
CA ALA A 370 8.27 4.66 -11.89
C ALA A 370 9.26 3.75 -11.17
N VAL A 371 8.76 2.76 -10.43
CA VAL A 371 9.58 1.71 -9.78
C VAL A 371 10.44 0.99 -10.80
N SER A 372 9.88 0.59 -11.95
CA SER A 372 10.62 -0.10 -13.02
C SER A 372 11.74 0.79 -13.59
N THR A 373 11.50 2.10 -13.70
CA THR A 373 12.50 3.08 -14.14
C THR A 373 13.62 3.24 -13.11
N ILE A 374 13.28 3.33 -11.82
CA ILE A 374 14.25 3.39 -10.72
C ILE A 374 15.10 2.12 -10.68
N VAL A 375 14.47 0.95 -10.76
CA VAL A 375 15.15 -0.35 -10.71
C VAL A 375 16.09 -0.50 -11.90
N LYS A 376 15.64 -0.15 -13.11
CA LYS A 376 16.48 -0.12 -14.30
C LYS A 376 17.72 0.75 -14.08
N TYR A 377 17.52 1.98 -13.63
CA TYR A 377 18.62 2.93 -13.39
C TYR A 377 19.65 2.44 -12.36
N VAL A 378 19.18 1.77 -11.30
CA VAL A 378 20.02 1.26 -10.20
C VAL A 378 20.69 -0.07 -10.54
N SER A 379 20.06 -0.91 -11.37
CA SER A 379 20.51 -2.30 -11.62
C SER A 379 21.25 -2.48 -12.95
N GLU A 380 21.06 -1.58 -13.92
CA GLU A 380 21.72 -1.65 -15.23
C GLU A 380 22.83 -0.59 -15.35
N PRO A 381 24.06 -0.97 -15.74
CA PRO A 381 25.25 -0.09 -15.77
C PRO A 381 25.16 1.10 -16.74
#